data_AF-A0A534NFK5-F1
#
_entry.id   AF-A0A534NFK5-F1
#
_cell.length_a   1.000
_cell.length_b   1.000
_cell.length_c   1.000
_cell.angle_alpha   90.00
_cell.angle_beta   90.00
_cell.angle_gamma   90.00
#
_symmetry.space_group_name_H-M   'P 1'
#
loop_
_entity.id
_entity.type
_entity.pdbx_description
1 polymer ?
#
loop_
_entity_poly.entity_id
_entity_poly.type
_entity_poly.pdbx_seq_one_letter_code
_entity_poly.pdbx_strand_id
1 'polypeptide(L)'
;MARDAVAEIIEYNRPGGGPAEARAEALRRKLDALANTPFQFLRGTFHLMACDVLQSRVSLARGTAPAGLIVGDLHLENFGVYRGQSGALVFDVNDFDDVGCGPVDLDLKRLCTSALLLPGIDTRVRLEAAVANAQAWASRRN
;
A
#
# COMPACT_ATOMS: atom_id res chain seq x y z
N MET A 1 21.87 -8.82 -6.26
CA MET A 1 21.62 -8.17 -7.56
C MET A 1 20.65 -7.03 -7.34
N ALA A 2 20.79 -5.93 -8.10
CA ALA A 2 19.79 -4.87 -8.11
C ALA A 2 18.46 -5.41 -8.65
N ARG A 3 17.33 -5.00 -8.05
CA ARG A 3 15.99 -5.39 -8.53
C ARG A 3 15.68 -4.65 -9.83
N ASP A 4 14.94 -5.29 -10.73
CA ASP A 4 14.28 -4.62 -11.85
C ASP A 4 12.79 -4.42 -11.49
N ALA A 5 12.49 -3.26 -10.89
CA ALA A 5 11.14 -2.97 -10.42
C ALA A 5 10.13 -2.88 -11.58
N VAL A 6 10.57 -2.44 -12.76
CA VAL A 6 9.69 -2.31 -13.92
C VAL A 6 9.30 -3.69 -14.43
N ALA A 7 10.27 -4.61 -14.55
CA ALA A 7 9.97 -5.99 -14.92
C ALA A 7 9.03 -6.66 -13.90
N GLU A 8 9.23 -6.45 -12.60
CA GLU A 8 8.34 -6.97 -11.54
C GLU A 8 6.92 -6.40 -11.65
N ILE A 9 6.77 -5.11 -11.94
CA ILE A 9 5.45 -4.48 -12.16
C ILE A 9 4.78 -5.05 -13.40
N ILE A 10 5.51 -5.23 -14.50
CA ILE A 10 4.98 -5.81 -15.74
C ILE A 10 4.53 -7.26 -15.50
N GLU A 11 5.32 -8.03 -14.76
CA GLU A 11 5.01 -9.41 -14.36
C GLU A 11 3.73 -9.48 -13.52
N TYR A 12 3.66 -8.69 -12.45
CA TYR A 12 2.52 -8.65 -11.53
C TYR A 12 1.22 -8.22 -12.24
N ASN A 13 1.33 -7.33 -13.22
CA ASN A 13 0.20 -6.88 -14.03
C ASN A 13 -0.02 -7.72 -15.29
N ARG A 14 0.69 -8.85 -15.44
CA ARG A 14 0.47 -9.71 -16.61
C ARG A 14 -0.97 -10.23 -16.57
N PRO A 15 -1.80 -9.92 -17.56
CA PRO A 15 -3.23 -10.20 -17.49
C PRO A 15 -3.55 -11.70 -17.58
N GLY A 16 -4.64 -12.11 -16.95
CA GLY A 16 -5.46 -13.24 -17.40
C GLY A 16 -6.55 -12.76 -18.38
N GLY A 17 -6.56 -13.29 -19.60
CA GLY A 17 -7.61 -13.02 -20.62
C GLY A 17 -7.59 -11.62 -21.29
N GLY A 18 -8.35 -11.46 -22.39
CA GLY A 18 -8.57 -10.19 -23.12
C GLY A 18 -7.65 -9.90 -24.33
N PRO A 19 -7.98 -8.91 -25.19
CA PRO A 19 -7.18 -8.56 -26.36
C PRO A 19 -5.79 -7.99 -26.02
N ALA A 20 -4.76 -8.30 -26.80
CA ALA A 20 -3.37 -7.89 -26.53
C ALA A 20 -3.16 -6.37 -26.48
N GLU A 21 -3.72 -5.63 -27.43
CA GLU A 21 -3.52 -4.18 -27.55
C GLU A 21 -4.14 -3.40 -26.38
N ALA A 22 -5.37 -3.75 -25.98
CA ALA A 22 -6.04 -3.13 -24.85
C ALA A 22 -5.25 -3.31 -23.54
N ARG A 23 -4.61 -4.48 -23.38
CA ARG A 23 -3.77 -4.80 -22.21
C ARG A 23 -2.48 -4.00 -22.21
N ALA A 24 -1.84 -3.85 -23.37
CA ALA A 24 -0.64 -3.03 -23.52
C ALA A 24 -0.92 -1.55 -23.19
N GLU A 25 -2.05 -1.03 -23.67
CA GLU A 25 -2.47 0.35 -23.37
C GLU A 25 -2.80 0.55 -21.88
N ALA A 26 -3.51 -0.38 -21.26
CA ALA A 26 -3.80 -0.33 -19.81
C ALA A 26 -2.51 -0.37 -18.98
N LEU A 27 -1.56 -1.24 -19.33
CA LEU A 27 -0.26 -1.31 -18.67
C LEU A 27 0.53 -0.01 -18.83
N ARG A 28 0.54 0.57 -20.04
CA ARG A 28 1.20 1.86 -20.28
C ARG A 28 0.63 2.96 -19.40
N ARG A 29 -0.70 3.11 -19.36
CA ARG A 29 -1.36 4.10 -18.49
C ARG A 29 -1.04 3.87 -17.02
N LYS A 30 -0.96 2.61 -16.58
CA LYS A 30 -0.56 2.29 -15.21
C LYS A 30 0.88 2.72 -14.93
N LEU A 31 1.82 2.41 -15.83
CA LEU A 31 3.22 2.82 -15.68
C LEU A 31 3.36 4.36 -15.66
N ASP A 32 2.65 5.06 -16.54
CA ASP A 32 2.62 6.53 -16.57
C ASP A 32 2.06 7.08 -15.24
N ALA A 33 1.00 6.48 -14.69
CA ALA A 33 0.46 6.85 -13.39
C ALA A 33 1.46 6.60 -12.25
N LEU A 34 2.08 5.42 -12.19
CA LEU A 34 3.08 5.08 -11.17
C LEU A 34 4.27 6.04 -11.18
N ALA A 35 4.63 6.59 -12.34
CA ALA A 35 5.77 7.49 -12.51
C ALA A 35 5.52 8.93 -12.03
N ASN A 36 4.26 9.34 -11.82
CA ASN A 36 3.95 10.75 -11.52
C ASN A 36 4.43 11.22 -10.14
N THR A 37 4.21 10.41 -9.10
CA THR A 37 4.63 10.76 -7.72
C THR A 37 5.04 9.52 -6.92
N PRO A 38 5.93 9.67 -5.91
CA PRO A 38 6.26 8.57 -5.00
C PRO A 38 5.04 7.96 -4.31
N PHE A 39 4.01 8.75 -4.04
CA PHE A 39 2.75 8.26 -3.47
C PHE A 39 1.96 7.39 -4.46
N GLN A 40 1.87 7.80 -5.72
CA GLN A 40 1.24 7.00 -6.78
C GLN A 40 1.99 5.70 -7.03
N PHE A 41 3.33 5.73 -7.00
CA PHE A 41 4.15 4.53 -7.01
C PHE A 41 3.80 3.62 -5.82
N LEU A 42 3.85 4.15 -4.59
CA LEU A 42 3.59 3.39 -3.38
C LEU A 42 2.24 2.67 -3.48
N ARG A 43 1.13 3.38 -3.71
CA ARG A 43 -0.22 2.79 -3.73
C ARG A 43 -0.36 1.72 -4.81
N GLY A 44 0.23 1.91 -6.00
CA GLY A 44 0.04 0.96 -7.09
C GLY A 44 0.99 -0.24 -7.09
N THR A 45 1.90 -0.35 -6.11
CA THR A 45 2.92 -1.42 -6.05
C THR A 45 3.04 -2.08 -4.66
N PHE A 46 1.91 -2.52 -4.07
CA PHE A 46 1.92 -3.28 -2.80
C PHE A 46 2.88 -4.48 -2.82
N HIS A 47 2.80 -5.31 -3.86
CA HIS A 47 3.62 -6.49 -4.05
C HIS A 47 5.13 -6.23 -3.92
N LEU A 48 5.63 -5.08 -4.38
CA LEU A 48 7.06 -4.75 -4.28
C LEU A 48 7.48 -4.55 -2.82
N MET A 49 6.69 -3.78 -2.06
CA MET A 49 6.96 -3.53 -0.64
C MET A 49 6.79 -4.79 0.20
N ALA A 50 5.73 -5.58 -0.05
CA ALA A 50 5.52 -6.86 0.60
C ALA A 50 6.71 -7.80 0.37
N CYS A 51 7.18 -7.92 -0.87
CA CYS A 51 8.37 -8.69 -1.23
C CYS A 51 9.61 -8.21 -0.46
N ASP A 52 9.86 -6.90 -0.39
CA ASP A 52 11.02 -6.34 0.32
C ASP A 52 10.98 -6.63 1.82
N VAL A 53 9.80 -6.51 2.43
CA VAL A 53 9.59 -6.75 3.87
C VAL A 53 9.74 -8.23 4.20
N LEU A 54 9.09 -9.11 3.42
CA LEU A 54 9.08 -10.55 3.65
C LEU A 54 10.45 -11.19 3.37
N GLN A 55 11.16 -10.71 2.33
CA GLN A 55 12.51 -11.17 1.99
C GLN A 55 13.60 -10.44 2.78
N SER A 56 13.24 -9.58 3.73
CA SER A 56 14.18 -8.80 4.55
C SER A 56 15.21 -8.03 3.72
N ARG A 57 14.81 -7.54 2.53
CA ARG A 57 15.69 -6.75 1.63
C ARG A 57 16.04 -5.38 2.20
N VAL A 58 15.21 -4.88 3.11
CA VAL A 58 15.42 -3.64 3.85
C VAL A 58 15.38 -3.95 5.34
N SER A 59 16.52 -3.83 6.01
CA SER A 59 16.68 -4.17 7.44
C SER A 59 15.70 -3.41 8.33
N LEU A 60 15.46 -2.12 8.05
CA LEU A 60 14.52 -1.26 8.77
C LEU A 60 13.04 -1.59 8.49
N ALA A 61 12.73 -2.33 7.43
CA ALA A 61 11.36 -2.65 7.03
C ALA A 61 10.92 -4.05 7.45
N ARG A 62 11.83 -4.90 7.95
CA ARG A 62 11.57 -6.30 8.31
C ARG A 62 10.29 -6.47 9.11
N GLY A 63 9.42 -7.40 8.72
CA GLY A 63 8.21 -7.77 9.47
C GLY A 63 8.58 -8.33 10.85
N THR A 64 8.17 -7.65 11.91
CA THR A 64 8.49 -8.01 13.30
C THR A 64 7.27 -8.40 14.11
N ALA A 65 6.07 -8.10 13.61
CA ALA A 65 4.84 -8.51 14.26
C ALA A 65 4.49 -9.96 13.91
N PRO A 66 3.66 -10.62 14.75
CA PRO A 66 3.08 -11.91 14.40
C PRO A 66 2.36 -11.87 13.06
N ALA A 67 2.30 -13.03 12.40
CA ALA A 67 1.50 -13.19 11.21
C ALA A 67 0.00 -13.11 11.55
N GLY A 68 -0.77 -12.47 10.68
CA GLY A 68 -2.21 -12.33 10.77
C GLY A 68 -2.79 -11.86 9.44
N LEU A 69 -4.09 -11.58 9.44
CA LEU A 69 -4.76 -11.02 8.26
C LEU A 69 -4.28 -9.57 8.05
N ILE A 70 -3.86 -9.27 6.83
CA ILE A 70 -3.52 -7.92 6.37
C ILE A 70 -4.48 -7.52 5.25
N VAL A 71 -4.78 -6.23 5.18
CA VAL A 71 -5.48 -5.60 4.06
C VAL A 71 -4.60 -5.64 2.81
N GLY A 72 -3.28 -5.50 2.97
CA GLY A 72 -2.32 -5.47 1.87
C GLY A 72 -2.07 -4.04 1.39
N ASP A 73 -2.93 -3.52 0.50
CA ASP A 73 -2.79 -2.16 -0.04
C ASP A 73 -3.31 -1.06 0.91
N LEU A 74 -2.97 -1.12 2.20
CA LEU A 74 -3.39 -0.10 3.16
C LEU A 74 -2.59 1.20 2.98
N HIS A 75 -3.28 2.27 2.57
CA HIS A 75 -2.72 3.62 2.42
C HIS A 75 -3.79 4.68 2.73
N LEU A 76 -3.39 5.95 2.95
CA LEU A 76 -4.33 7.01 3.37
C LEU A 76 -5.53 7.22 2.43
N GLU A 77 -5.36 7.03 1.11
CA GLU A 77 -6.46 7.14 0.14
C GLU A 77 -7.31 5.86 0.01
N ASN A 78 -6.96 4.78 0.72
CA ASN A 78 -7.80 3.58 0.83
C ASN A 78 -8.84 3.68 1.96
N PHE A 79 -8.95 4.84 2.61
CA PHE A 79 -10.02 5.11 3.57
C PHE A 79 -11.10 5.98 2.95
N GLY A 80 -12.34 5.77 3.36
CA GLY A 80 -13.50 6.46 2.80
C GLY A 80 -14.66 6.52 3.78
N VAL A 81 -15.69 7.28 3.41
CA VAL A 81 -16.95 7.38 4.17
C VAL A 81 -18.06 6.71 3.39
N TYR A 82 -18.72 5.74 4.01
CA TYR A 82 -19.75 4.89 3.41
C TYR A 82 -21.04 4.96 4.19
N ARG A 83 -22.15 4.62 3.53
CA ARG A 83 -23.42 4.37 4.21
C ARG A 83 -23.47 2.89 4.62
N GLY A 84 -23.39 2.63 5.93
CA GLY A 84 -23.55 1.29 6.48
C GLY A 84 -24.96 0.75 6.32
N GLN A 85 -25.15 -0.54 6.59
CA GLN A 85 -26.45 -1.22 6.48
C GLN A 85 -27.55 -0.58 7.35
N SER A 86 -27.18 0.02 8.48
CA SER A 86 -28.08 0.77 9.36
C SER A 86 -28.47 2.16 8.82
N GLY A 87 -27.91 2.57 7.68
CA GLY A 87 -28.03 3.92 7.14
C GLY A 87 -27.06 4.94 7.73
N ALA A 88 -26.30 4.58 8.77
CA ALA A 88 -25.29 5.44 9.39
C ALA A 88 -24.06 5.64 8.50
N LEU A 89 -23.36 6.78 8.65
CA LEU A 89 -22.07 6.98 8.00
C LEU A 89 -20.98 6.23 8.76
N VAL A 90 -20.18 5.46 8.04
CA VAL A 90 -19.06 4.66 8.56
C VAL A 90 -17.79 5.10 7.85
N PHE A 91 -16.73 5.32 8.61
CA PHE A 91 -15.38 5.53 8.06
C PHE A 91 -14.65 4.19 8.08
N ASP A 92 -14.27 3.68 6.92
CA ASP A 92 -13.69 2.34 6.79
C ASP A 92 -12.70 2.27 5.61
N VAL A 93 -12.06 1.10 5.46
CA VAL A 93 -11.20 0.72 4.34
C VAL A 93 -12.05 0.34 3.12
N ASN A 94 -11.60 0.72 1.94
CA ASN A 94 -12.41 0.71 0.72
C ASN A 94 -12.16 -0.52 -0.16
N ASP A 95 -10.94 -1.06 -0.12
CA ASP A 95 -10.43 -2.06 -1.05
C ASP A 95 -9.72 -3.20 -0.30
N PHE A 96 -10.02 -4.44 -0.71
CA PHE A 96 -9.58 -5.69 -0.12
C PHE A 96 -9.03 -6.68 -1.16
N ASP A 97 -8.75 -6.23 -2.39
CA ASP A 97 -8.28 -7.10 -3.48
C ASP A 97 -6.90 -7.75 -3.18
N ASP A 98 -6.09 -7.11 -2.33
CA ASP A 98 -4.74 -7.56 -1.91
C ASP A 98 -4.72 -8.22 -0.52
N VAL A 99 -5.87 -8.60 0.03
CA VAL A 99 -5.94 -9.25 1.36
C VAL A 99 -5.13 -10.54 1.40
N GLY A 100 -4.37 -10.72 2.48
CA GLY A 100 -3.52 -11.90 2.65
C GLY A 100 -3.13 -12.17 4.10
N CYS A 101 -2.34 -13.21 4.30
CA CYS A 101 -1.72 -13.52 5.60
C CYS A 101 -0.27 -13.07 5.59
N GLY A 102 0.14 -12.26 6.58
CA GLY A 102 1.49 -11.76 6.70
C GLY A 102 1.75 -11.06 8.03
N PRO A 103 2.97 -10.56 8.27
CA PRO A 103 3.26 -9.74 9.45
C PRO A 103 2.32 -8.54 9.50
N VAL A 104 1.51 -8.43 10.56
CA VAL A 104 0.47 -7.38 10.64
C VAL A 104 1.04 -5.96 10.69
N ASP A 105 2.32 -5.80 10.99
CA ASP A 105 3.02 -4.52 10.92
C ASP A 105 3.36 -4.09 9.47
N LEU A 106 3.14 -4.93 8.46
CA LEU A 106 3.28 -4.57 7.05
C LEU A 106 2.31 -3.45 6.66
N ASP A 107 1.02 -3.61 6.99
CA ASP A 107 -0.01 -2.60 6.74
C ASP A 107 0.28 -1.29 7.50
N LEU A 108 0.75 -1.38 8.75
CA LEU A 108 1.14 -0.21 9.52
C LEU A 108 2.29 0.56 8.86
N LYS A 109 3.34 -0.16 8.44
CA LYS A 109 4.49 0.45 7.75
C LYS A 109 4.05 1.09 6.44
N ARG A 110 3.17 0.44 5.69
CA ARG A 110 2.63 0.96 4.44
C ARG A 110 1.81 2.23 4.68
N LEU A 111 0.94 2.21 5.68
CA LEU A 111 0.14 3.37 6.07
C LEU A 111 1.02 4.56 6.49
N CYS A 112 2.01 4.34 7.36
CA CYS A 112 2.97 5.38 7.77
C CYS A 112 3.78 5.92 6.58
N THR A 113 4.23 5.05 5.68
CA THR A 113 4.95 5.46 4.45
C THR A 113 4.04 6.30 3.56
N SER A 114 2.77 5.93 3.42
CA SER A 114 1.81 6.69 2.62
C SER A 114 1.58 8.10 3.17
N ALA A 115 1.55 8.27 4.50
CA ALA A 115 1.48 9.58 5.14
C ALA A 115 2.69 10.45 4.80
N LEU A 116 3.90 9.89 4.85
CA LEU A 116 5.14 10.62 4.51
C LEU A 116 5.19 11.04 3.03
N LEU A 117 4.63 10.23 2.12
CA LEU A 117 4.70 10.47 0.69
C LEU A 117 3.54 11.31 0.13
N LEU A 118 2.50 11.58 0.92
CA LEU A 118 1.28 12.24 0.46
C LEU A 118 1.58 13.63 -0.18
N PRO A 119 1.19 13.87 -1.43
CA PRO A 119 1.51 15.13 -2.13
C PRO A 119 0.65 16.29 -1.61
N GLY A 120 1.18 17.51 -1.72
CA GLY A 120 0.42 18.74 -1.41
C GLY A 120 0.18 19.03 0.06
N ILE A 121 0.64 18.17 0.98
CA ILE A 121 0.52 18.36 2.43
C ILE A 121 1.84 18.86 3.01
N ASP A 122 1.81 19.67 4.06
CA ASP A 122 3.03 20.12 4.75
C ASP A 122 3.82 18.93 5.33
N THR A 123 5.15 18.97 5.25
CA THR A 123 6.03 17.87 5.71
C THR A 123 5.86 17.58 7.19
N ARG A 124 5.62 18.59 8.02
CA ARG A 124 5.39 18.42 9.45
C ARG A 124 4.10 17.65 9.69
N VAL A 125 3.02 18.01 9.01
CA VAL A 125 1.72 17.32 9.13
C VAL A 125 1.84 15.86 8.71
N ARG A 126 2.57 15.58 7.62
CA ARG A 126 2.87 14.21 7.17
C ARG A 126 3.61 13.39 8.23
N LEU A 127 4.62 13.98 8.86
CA LEU A 127 5.38 13.35 9.93
C LEU A 127 4.50 13.11 11.17
N GLU A 128 3.72 14.10 11.58
CA GLU A 128 2.79 14.00 12.72
C GLU A 128 1.78 12.85 12.50
N ALA A 129 1.22 12.72 11.29
CA ALA A 129 0.32 11.63 10.94
C ALA A 129 1.02 10.25 11.00
N ALA A 130 2.22 10.12 10.43
CA ALA A 130 2.98 8.87 10.47
C ALA A 130 3.33 8.45 11.91
N VAL A 131 3.73 9.41 12.76
CA VAL A 131 4.03 9.19 14.18
C VAL A 131 2.77 8.79 14.94
N ALA A 132 1.65 9.49 14.72
CA ALA A 132 0.38 9.19 15.37
C ALA A 132 -0.10 7.76 15.05
N ASN A 133 0.00 7.34 13.78
CA ASN A 133 -0.32 5.96 13.37
C ASN A 133 0.54 4.93 14.11
N ALA A 134 1.86 5.15 14.15
CA ALA A 134 2.79 4.25 14.84
C ALA A 134 2.54 4.18 16.36
N GLN A 135 2.29 5.32 17.00
CA GLN A 135 2.01 5.41 18.43
C GLN A 135 0.68 4.76 18.80
N ALA A 136 -0.38 5.00 18.03
CA ALA A 136 -1.70 4.40 18.25
C ALA A 136 -1.65 2.87 18.15
N TRP A 137 -0.83 2.33 17.25
CA TRP A 137 -0.59 0.90 17.18
C TRP A 137 0.19 0.39 18.40
N ALA A 138 1.27 1.07 18.78
CA ALA A 138 2.11 0.67 19.91
C ALA A 138 1.34 0.67 21.24
N SER A 139 0.47 1.66 21.47
CA SER A 139 -0.31 1.78 22.71
C SER A 139 -1.38 0.68 22.88
N ARG A 140 -1.75 -0.02 21.80
CA ARG A 140 -2.75 -1.10 21.80
C ARG A 140 -2.15 -2.50 21.91
N ARG A 141 -0.81 -2.61 22.04
CA ARG A 141 -0.10 -3.89 22.23
C ARG A 141 0.15 -4.25 23.70
N ASN A 142 -0.35 -3.44 24.64
CA ASN A 142 -0.33 -3.71 26.07
C ASN A 142 -1.66 -4.30 26.53
#